data_AF-A0A524EWD9-F1
#
_entry.id   AF-A0A524EWD9-F1
#
_cell.length_a   1.000
_cell.length_b   1.000
_cell.length_c   1.000
_cell.angle_alpha   90.00
_cell.angle_beta   90.00
_cell.angle_gamma   90.00
#
_symmetry.space_group_name_H-M   'P 1'
#
loop_
_entity.id
_entity.type
_entity.pdbx_description
1 polymer ?
#
loop_
_entity_poly.entity_id
_entity_poly.type
_entity_poly.pdbx_seq_one_letter_code
_entity_poly.pdbx_strand_id
1 'polypeptide(L)'
;MKRNKTIIIGLILATLFLVIYPKKGEALYFNLYDLSTNKTEYYTYETIEIHSNWTYYFSEEEFGFVQIQIFNESGTILWVSQEYSNRSTYMDINLNVSLGDLNYKFDKPQDLLDVKLFIFYDDGERIISTFQETVQVTIFSSGVFNFSMQIDKESYQYYDTLILYSSWYLLHNSIYETANLSFQLRDKNQNIVWISDLFSFIGADSCLLSINFSILDLELNESYNNFSMIAIYSNYNTFLNENSTTILNQVFFQIFSKNDFKIDLFDLSTDKIEYYHYETIEIHANWTYYYSEDEIGFVQIQILNEPGLILWTSQEYPNRSSYVDLNLNVSLSYLNYTFERPQDVLDVKLYIFNDDGEQMVSFYQESIRVKIFTSGVYNFSVQLNKDTYQYHDTCYL
;
A
#
# COMPACT_ATOMS: atom_id res chain seq x y z
N MET A 1 60.49 74.52 14.79
CA MET A 1 60.50 73.22 14.08
C MET A 1 59.47 72.17 14.55
N LYS A 2 58.92 72.20 15.77
CA LYS A 2 57.95 71.17 16.23
C LYS A 2 56.55 71.25 15.57
N ARG A 3 56.11 72.44 15.15
CA ARG A 3 54.75 72.68 14.63
C ARG A 3 54.49 72.09 13.22
N ASN A 4 55.55 71.88 12.42
CA ASN A 4 55.41 71.31 11.07
C ASN A 4 55.29 69.78 11.10
N LYS A 5 55.81 69.09 12.13
CA LYS A 5 55.70 67.62 12.24
C LYS A 5 54.27 67.17 12.57
N THR A 6 53.54 67.94 13.37
CA THR A 6 52.15 67.61 13.74
C THR A 6 51.20 67.69 12.55
N ILE A 7 51.42 68.65 11.64
CA ILE A 7 50.60 68.80 10.42
C ILE A 7 50.83 67.64 9.46
N ILE A 8 52.09 67.20 9.31
CA ILE A 8 52.44 66.07 8.43
C ILE A 8 51.84 64.76 8.96
N ILE A 9 51.90 64.51 10.27
CA ILE A 9 51.30 63.31 10.88
C ILE A 9 49.78 63.33 10.76
N GLY A 10 49.14 64.49 10.94
CA GLY A 10 47.70 64.65 10.73
C GLY A 10 47.29 64.39 9.28
N LEU A 11 48.09 64.84 8.31
CA LEU A 11 47.84 64.58 6.89
C LEU A 11 48.02 63.09 6.54
N ILE A 12 49.05 62.44 7.08
CA ILE A 12 49.29 61.00 6.88
C ILE A 12 48.14 60.17 7.47
N LEU A 13 47.66 60.52 8.67
CA LEU A 13 46.52 59.86 9.31
C LEU A 13 45.22 60.09 8.54
N ALA A 14 44.99 61.30 8.00
CA ALA A 14 43.82 61.59 7.18
C ALA A 14 43.86 60.84 5.84
N THR A 15 45.04 60.72 5.21
CA THR A 15 45.20 59.91 3.99
C THR A 15 45.05 58.41 4.27
N LEU A 16 45.54 57.92 5.42
CA LEU A 16 45.31 56.53 5.83
C LEU A 16 43.83 56.26 6.11
N PHE A 17 43.09 57.21 6.70
CA PHE A 17 41.65 57.09 6.91
C PHE A 17 40.83 57.11 5.61
N LEU A 18 41.31 57.84 4.59
CA LEU A 18 40.66 57.87 3.26
C LEU A 18 40.96 56.62 2.42
N VAL A 19 42.07 55.92 2.67
CA VAL A 19 42.43 54.66 1.99
C VAL A 19 41.75 53.43 2.62
N ILE A 20 41.26 53.53 3.87
CA ILE A 20 40.53 52.46 4.56
C ILE A 20 39.01 52.75 4.58
N TYR A 21 38.49 53.42 3.54
CA TYR A 21 37.05 53.33 3.31
C TYR A 21 36.78 51.90 2.83
N PRO A 22 35.96 51.10 3.53
CA PRO A 22 35.53 49.83 2.98
C PRO A 22 34.82 50.15 1.66
N LYS A 23 35.37 49.65 0.56
CA LYS A 23 34.63 49.49 -0.69
C LYS A 23 33.35 48.75 -0.27
N LYS A 24 32.22 49.44 -0.20
CA LYS A 24 30.92 48.77 -0.19
C LYS A 24 30.88 48.04 -1.52
N GLY A 25 31.03 46.71 -1.49
CA GLY A 25 30.97 45.85 -2.66
C GLY A 25 29.79 46.26 -3.53
N GLU A 26 30.05 46.43 -4.82
CA GLU A 26 28.99 46.70 -5.78
C GLU A 26 28.05 45.51 -5.75
N ALA A 27 26.78 45.80 -5.46
CA ALA A 27 25.73 44.81 -5.29
C ALA A 27 25.63 43.87 -6.49
N LEU A 28 25.64 42.57 -6.21
CA LEU A 28 25.23 41.50 -7.11
C LEU A 28 24.01 41.95 -7.95
N TYR A 29 24.18 42.06 -9.26
CA TYR A 29 23.08 42.31 -10.17
C TYR A 29 22.77 41.04 -10.94
N PHE A 30 21.52 40.59 -10.82
CA PHE A 30 21.01 39.47 -11.55
C PHE A 30 19.64 39.81 -12.12
N ASN A 31 19.44 39.43 -13.38
CA ASN A 31 18.16 39.54 -14.05
C ASN A 31 17.91 38.27 -14.86
N LEU A 32 16.92 37.48 -14.43
CA LEU A 32 16.42 36.33 -15.18
C LEU A 32 15.42 36.83 -16.23
N TYR A 33 15.59 36.41 -17.48
CA TYR A 33 14.60 36.70 -18.52
C TYR A 33 13.71 35.49 -18.78
N ASP A 34 14.26 34.28 -18.76
CA ASP A 34 13.51 33.04 -18.94
C ASP A 34 14.13 31.86 -18.18
N LEU A 35 13.25 31.00 -17.67
CA LEU A 35 13.53 29.63 -17.28
C LEU A 35 12.31 28.82 -17.69
N SER A 36 12.48 27.95 -18.67
CA SER A 36 11.40 27.16 -19.24
C SER A 36 11.88 25.76 -19.61
N THR A 37 10.93 24.86 -19.78
CA THR A 37 11.17 23.54 -20.35
C THR A 37 10.38 23.40 -21.65
N ASN A 38 10.81 22.52 -22.56
CA ASN A 38 10.10 22.33 -23.82
C ASN A 38 8.65 21.82 -23.65
N LYS A 39 8.34 21.16 -22.53
CA LYS A 39 6.99 20.76 -22.11
C LYS A 39 6.90 20.60 -20.59
N THR A 40 5.70 20.38 -20.05
CA THR A 40 5.46 20.22 -18.61
C THR A 40 5.24 18.77 -18.18
N GLU A 41 5.11 17.85 -19.14
CA GLU A 41 4.78 16.44 -18.93
C GLU A 41 5.74 15.56 -19.73
N TYR A 42 6.41 14.63 -19.03
CA TYR A 42 7.41 13.73 -19.60
C TYR A 42 7.17 12.28 -19.17
N TYR A 43 7.64 11.34 -19.97
CA TYR A 43 7.80 9.94 -19.59
C TYR A 43 9.24 9.66 -19.17
N THR A 44 9.45 8.64 -18.34
CA THR A 44 10.77 8.27 -17.78
C THR A 44 11.88 7.99 -18.81
N TYR A 45 11.51 7.70 -20.06
CA TYR A 45 12.46 7.47 -21.16
C TYR A 45 12.80 8.75 -21.96
N GLU A 46 12.17 9.89 -21.63
CA GLU A 46 12.35 11.14 -22.35
C GLU A 46 13.48 12.00 -21.76
N THR A 47 13.83 13.06 -22.50
CA THR A 47 14.80 14.07 -22.10
C THR A 47 14.06 15.38 -21.82
N ILE A 48 14.37 16.01 -20.69
CA ILE A 48 13.94 17.37 -20.38
C ILE A 48 14.88 18.33 -21.12
N GLU A 49 14.34 19.13 -22.03
CA GLU A 49 15.07 20.26 -22.61
C GLU A 49 14.76 21.50 -21.78
N ILE A 50 15.77 22.02 -21.08
CA ILE A 50 15.69 23.20 -20.22
C ILE A 50 16.30 24.37 -20.98
N HIS A 51 15.52 25.43 -21.14
CA HIS A 51 15.93 26.70 -21.72
C HIS A 51 16.03 27.73 -20.61
N SER A 52 17.14 28.45 -20.53
CA SER A 52 17.24 29.56 -19.59
C SER A 52 18.20 30.63 -20.07
N ASN A 53 17.82 31.87 -19.81
CA ASN A 53 18.65 33.02 -20.15
C ASN A 53 18.57 34.11 -19.08
N TRP A 54 19.72 34.70 -18.80
CA TRP A 54 19.88 35.67 -17.72
C TRP A 54 21.03 36.62 -18.01
N THR A 55 21.03 37.75 -17.31
CA THR A 55 22.19 38.63 -17.19
C THR A 55 22.70 38.59 -15.76
N TYR A 56 24.01 38.40 -15.59
CA TYR A 56 24.65 38.33 -14.30
C TYR A 56 25.89 39.24 -14.25
N TYR A 57 25.96 40.10 -13.24
CA TYR A 57 27.06 41.03 -13.00
C TYR A 57 27.43 41.04 -11.51
N PHE A 58 28.72 40.96 -11.23
CA PHE A 58 29.30 41.05 -9.90
C PHE A 58 30.65 41.78 -9.97
N SER A 59 31.05 42.37 -8.85
CA SER A 59 32.28 43.16 -8.79
C SER A 59 33.52 42.28 -9.01
N GLU A 60 34.63 42.87 -9.47
CA GLU A 60 35.86 42.11 -9.79
C GLU A 60 36.44 41.32 -8.61
N GLU A 61 36.12 41.73 -7.38
CA GLU A 61 36.60 41.18 -6.11
C GLU A 61 35.73 40.05 -5.55
N GLU A 62 34.53 39.83 -6.09
CA GLU A 62 33.59 38.78 -5.65
C GLU A 62 33.64 37.57 -6.58
N PHE A 63 33.28 36.38 -6.10
CA PHE A 63 33.07 35.20 -6.95
C PHE A 63 31.60 34.81 -6.90
N GLY A 64 31.00 34.55 -8.05
CA GLY A 64 29.68 33.94 -8.10
C GLY A 64 29.40 33.27 -9.43
N PHE A 65 28.40 32.40 -9.39
CA PHE A 65 27.99 31.55 -10.51
C PHE A 65 26.51 31.22 -10.44
N VAL A 66 25.96 30.83 -11.58
CA VAL A 66 24.60 30.33 -11.72
C VAL A 66 24.64 28.82 -11.92
N GLN A 67 23.67 28.11 -11.33
CA GLN A 67 23.42 26.70 -11.56
C GLN A 67 21.92 26.43 -11.70
N ILE A 68 21.60 25.44 -12.52
CA ILE A 68 20.26 24.86 -12.60
C ILE A 68 20.30 23.49 -11.93
N GLN A 69 19.31 23.23 -11.08
CA GLN A 69 19.23 22.02 -10.27
C GLN A 69 17.81 21.43 -10.39
N ILE A 70 17.71 20.10 -10.48
CA ILE A 70 16.44 19.38 -10.50
C ILE A 70 16.22 18.72 -9.14
N PHE A 71 15.02 18.89 -8.57
CA PHE A 71 14.64 18.33 -7.28
C PHE A 71 13.43 17.42 -7.42
N ASN A 72 13.31 16.43 -6.55
CA ASN A 72 12.04 15.72 -6.35
C ASN A 72 11.10 16.49 -5.40
N GLU A 73 9.88 15.97 -5.21
CA GLU A 73 8.87 16.50 -4.29
C GLU A 73 9.33 16.63 -2.83
N SER A 74 10.34 15.85 -2.42
CA SER A 74 10.91 15.90 -1.05
C SER A 74 12.00 16.97 -0.91
N GLY A 75 12.32 17.71 -1.99
CA GLY A 75 13.39 18.69 -2.01
C GLY A 75 14.79 18.09 -2.10
N THR A 76 14.92 16.82 -2.51
CA THR A 76 16.22 16.18 -2.76
C THR A 76 16.72 16.52 -4.15
N ILE A 77 17.99 16.94 -4.27
CA ILE A 77 18.63 17.22 -5.55
C ILE A 77 18.87 15.91 -6.31
N LEU A 78 18.35 15.82 -7.53
CA LEU A 78 18.51 14.68 -8.44
C LEU A 78 19.58 14.91 -9.50
N TRP A 79 19.77 16.17 -9.90
CA TRP A 79 20.70 16.58 -10.94
C TRP A 79 21.14 18.03 -10.77
N VAL A 80 22.38 18.33 -11.16
CA VAL A 80 23.00 19.65 -11.05
C VAL A 80 23.74 19.97 -12.35
N SER A 81 23.50 21.16 -12.90
CA SER A 81 24.25 21.65 -14.06
C SER A 81 25.70 21.98 -13.69
N GLN A 82 26.55 22.17 -14.70
CA GLN A 82 27.82 22.85 -14.48
C GLN A 82 27.62 24.29 -13.95
N GLU A 83 28.68 24.86 -13.40
CA GLU A 83 28.71 26.25 -12.92
C GLU A 83 28.89 27.24 -14.08
N TYR A 84 28.08 28.30 -14.08
CA TYR A 84 28.17 29.38 -15.06
C TYR A 84 28.63 30.68 -14.38
N SER A 85 29.93 30.96 -14.42
CA SER A 85 30.58 32.10 -13.73
C SER A 85 31.00 33.24 -14.66
N ASN A 86 30.56 33.23 -15.92
CA ASN A 86 30.99 34.22 -16.91
C ASN A 86 30.49 35.63 -16.53
N ARG A 87 31.42 36.51 -16.19
CA ARG A 87 31.15 37.89 -15.75
C ARG A 87 30.58 38.70 -16.91
N SER A 88 29.51 39.46 -16.65
CA SER A 88 29.08 40.63 -17.45
C SER A 88 28.52 40.36 -18.85
N THR A 89 27.96 39.19 -19.12
CA THR A 89 27.31 38.90 -20.40
C THR A 89 25.92 38.30 -20.23
N TYR A 90 25.04 38.63 -21.17
CA TYR A 90 23.82 37.85 -21.41
C TYR A 90 24.22 36.40 -21.68
N MET A 91 23.67 35.48 -20.89
CA MET A 91 23.85 34.04 -21.03
C MET A 91 22.55 33.46 -21.57
N ASP A 92 22.67 32.57 -22.54
CA ASP A 92 21.55 31.81 -23.11
C ASP A 92 21.99 30.36 -23.23
N ILE A 93 21.31 29.49 -22.47
CA ILE A 93 21.69 28.09 -22.34
C ILE A 93 20.52 27.16 -22.65
N ASN A 94 20.86 26.07 -23.32
CA ASN A 94 19.96 24.95 -23.57
C ASN A 94 20.62 23.70 -22.99
N LEU A 95 19.92 23.04 -22.08
CA LEU A 95 20.37 21.84 -21.40
C LEU A 95 19.44 20.68 -21.73
N ASN A 96 20.03 19.54 -22.06
CA ASN A 96 19.29 18.31 -22.29
C ASN A 96 19.60 17.36 -21.14
N VAL A 97 18.58 17.05 -20.33
CA VAL A 97 18.71 16.17 -19.16
C VAL A 97 17.89 14.91 -19.41
N SER A 98 18.59 13.80 -19.67
CA SER A 98 17.96 12.48 -19.77
C SER A 98 17.41 12.07 -18.41
N LEU A 99 16.14 11.67 -18.36
CA LEU A 99 15.51 11.22 -17.11
C LEU A 99 16.13 9.91 -16.59
N GLY A 100 16.68 9.08 -17.48
CA GLY A 100 17.41 7.87 -17.12
C GLY A 100 18.76 8.13 -16.44
N ASP A 101 19.31 9.35 -16.58
CA ASP A 101 20.58 9.74 -15.96
C ASP A 101 20.40 10.40 -14.59
N LEU A 102 19.14 10.60 -14.16
CA LEU A 102 18.85 11.11 -12.83
C LEU A 102 19.16 10.06 -11.79
N ASN A 103 19.74 10.47 -10.66
CA ASN A 103 19.92 9.59 -9.50
C ASN A 103 18.60 9.41 -8.71
N TYR A 104 17.55 8.97 -9.41
CA TYR A 104 16.20 8.81 -8.87
C TYR A 104 15.49 7.64 -9.55
N LYS A 105 14.73 6.88 -8.75
CA LYS A 105 13.94 5.75 -9.25
C LYS A 105 12.47 6.15 -9.26
N PHE A 106 11.89 6.20 -10.45
CA PHE A 106 10.48 6.55 -10.68
C PHE A 106 9.57 5.36 -10.38
N ASP A 107 9.36 5.10 -9.09
CA ASP A 107 8.57 3.97 -8.59
C ASP A 107 7.07 4.29 -8.46
N LYS A 108 6.67 5.54 -8.67
CA LYS A 108 5.28 5.98 -8.63
C LYS A 108 4.70 6.08 -10.05
N PRO A 109 3.37 5.97 -10.24
CA PRO A 109 2.74 6.25 -11.53
C PRO A 109 3.07 7.65 -12.06
N GLN A 110 3.22 8.60 -11.14
CA GLN A 110 3.54 9.98 -11.41
C GLN A 110 4.47 10.53 -10.30
N ASP A 111 5.49 11.26 -10.71
CA ASP A 111 6.39 12.03 -9.85
C ASP A 111 6.40 13.50 -10.29
N LEU A 112 6.55 14.42 -9.33
CA LEU A 112 6.74 15.84 -9.60
C LEU A 112 8.20 16.20 -9.40
N LEU A 113 8.78 16.88 -10.39
CA LEU A 113 10.13 17.44 -10.31
C LEU A 113 10.08 18.97 -10.39
N ASP A 114 10.93 19.62 -9.61
CA ASP A 114 11.16 21.05 -9.69
C ASP A 114 12.50 21.33 -10.37
N VAL A 115 12.49 22.06 -11.48
CA VAL A 115 13.68 22.63 -12.11
C VAL A 115 13.89 24.04 -11.56
N LYS A 116 14.97 24.26 -10.81
CA LYS A 116 15.24 25.52 -10.11
C LYS A 116 16.54 26.15 -10.56
N LEU A 117 16.53 27.48 -10.69
CA LEU A 117 17.74 28.26 -10.92
C LEU A 117 18.21 28.91 -9.62
N PHE A 118 19.50 28.71 -9.32
CA PHE A 118 20.18 29.27 -8.16
C PHE A 118 21.33 30.16 -8.59
N ILE A 119 21.54 31.23 -7.82
CA ILE A 119 22.75 32.04 -7.87
C ILE A 119 23.53 31.77 -6.60
N PHE A 120 24.81 31.46 -6.76
CA PHE A 120 25.76 31.32 -5.67
C PHE A 120 26.74 32.48 -5.75
N TYR A 121 26.98 33.16 -4.64
CA TYR A 121 27.97 34.23 -4.57
C TYR A 121 28.60 34.30 -3.19
N ASP A 122 29.86 34.73 -3.15
CA ASP A 122 30.59 34.98 -1.92
C ASP A 122 30.24 36.38 -1.39
N ASP A 123 29.76 36.47 -0.16
CA ASP A 123 29.49 37.75 0.53
C ASP A 123 30.71 38.30 1.28
N GLY A 124 31.86 37.61 1.18
CA GLY A 124 33.11 37.90 1.88
C GLY A 124 33.31 37.09 3.16
N GLU A 125 32.27 36.39 3.65
CA GLU A 125 32.33 35.50 4.82
C GLU A 125 31.88 34.07 4.49
N ARG A 126 30.97 33.89 3.53
CA ARG A 126 30.40 32.59 3.11
C ARG A 126 29.80 32.65 1.71
N ILE A 127 29.63 31.46 1.13
CA ILE A 127 28.82 31.31 -0.08
C ILE A 127 27.34 31.41 0.30
N ILE A 128 26.65 32.42 -0.24
CA ILE A 128 25.20 32.55 -0.18
C ILE A 128 24.61 31.92 -1.45
N SER A 129 23.54 31.14 -1.27
CA SER A 129 22.69 30.67 -2.37
C SER A 129 21.35 31.42 -2.36
N THR A 130 20.99 32.06 -3.47
CA THR A 130 19.68 32.70 -3.63
C THR A 130 18.89 32.00 -4.74
N PHE A 131 17.74 31.43 -4.34
CA PHE A 131 16.73 30.89 -5.25
C PHE A 131 16.08 32.01 -6.06
N GLN A 132 15.89 31.80 -7.38
CA GLN A 132 15.28 32.79 -8.26
C GLN A 132 13.91 32.34 -8.77
N GLU A 133 13.84 31.19 -9.45
CA GLU A 133 12.65 30.75 -10.19
C GLU A 133 12.56 29.21 -10.19
N THR A 134 11.33 28.68 -10.30
CA THR A 134 11.05 27.24 -10.43
C THR A 134 10.14 26.98 -11.62
N VAL A 135 10.48 25.98 -12.42
CA VAL A 135 9.57 25.33 -13.36
C VAL A 135 9.26 23.94 -12.82
N GLN A 136 7.97 23.61 -12.69
CA GLN A 136 7.55 22.29 -12.28
C GLN A 136 7.26 21.42 -13.50
N VAL A 137 7.75 20.19 -13.50
CA VAL A 137 7.47 19.20 -14.52
C VAL A 137 6.94 17.92 -13.89
N THR A 138 6.05 17.24 -14.62
CA THR A 138 5.46 15.97 -14.21
C THR A 138 6.12 14.84 -14.98
N ILE A 139 6.59 13.81 -14.28
CA ILE A 139 7.19 12.62 -14.86
C ILE A 139 6.25 11.43 -14.66
N PHE A 140 5.97 10.72 -15.74
CA PHE A 140 5.11 9.55 -15.77
C PHE A 140 5.94 8.29 -15.97
N SER A 141 5.80 7.32 -15.07
CA SER A 141 6.52 6.04 -15.16
C SER A 141 5.96 5.11 -16.24
N SER A 142 4.70 5.32 -16.64
CA SER A 142 4.06 4.62 -17.75
C SER A 142 2.96 5.47 -18.39
N GLY A 143 2.47 5.08 -19.57
CA GLY A 143 1.28 5.66 -20.19
C GLY A 143 -0.04 5.30 -19.49
N VAL A 144 -0.02 4.53 -18.40
CA VAL A 144 -1.22 4.05 -17.70
C VAL A 144 -1.40 4.74 -16.35
N PHE A 145 -2.59 5.28 -16.14
CA PHE A 145 -2.99 6.06 -14.98
C PHE A 145 -4.17 5.44 -14.26
N ASN A 146 -4.30 5.76 -12.96
CA ASN A 146 -5.43 5.33 -12.12
C ASN A 146 -5.74 3.84 -12.25
N PHE A 147 -4.69 3.03 -12.43
CA PHE A 147 -4.84 1.61 -12.62
C PHE A 147 -5.36 0.98 -11.32
N SER A 148 -6.51 0.32 -11.42
CA SER A 148 -7.06 -0.48 -10.32
C SER A 148 -7.33 -1.90 -10.80
N MET A 149 -7.13 -2.84 -9.88
CA MET A 149 -7.35 -4.25 -10.13
C MET A 149 -7.77 -4.92 -8.83
N GLN A 150 -8.86 -5.66 -8.88
CA GLN A 150 -9.43 -6.39 -7.76
C GLN A 150 -10.08 -7.68 -8.26
N ILE A 151 -9.98 -8.73 -7.46
CA ILE A 151 -10.68 -10.01 -7.69
C ILE A 151 -11.89 -10.12 -6.75
N ASP A 152 -12.86 -10.94 -7.13
CA ASP A 152 -14.09 -11.12 -6.33
C ASP A 152 -13.86 -11.90 -5.02
N LYS A 153 -12.87 -12.78 -4.97
CA LYS A 153 -12.55 -13.64 -3.80
C LYS A 153 -11.05 -13.90 -3.71
N GLU A 154 -10.56 -14.20 -2.51
CA GLU A 154 -9.14 -14.57 -2.30
C GLU A 154 -8.87 -16.07 -2.44
N SER A 155 -9.93 -16.87 -2.57
CA SER A 155 -9.89 -18.34 -2.56
C SER A 155 -10.95 -18.90 -3.50
N TYR A 156 -10.54 -19.89 -4.31
CA TYR A 156 -11.36 -20.47 -5.36
C TYR A 156 -11.24 -21.99 -5.39
N GLN A 157 -12.33 -22.67 -5.74
CA GLN A 157 -12.30 -24.08 -6.12
C GLN A 157 -11.88 -24.25 -7.58
N TYR A 158 -11.38 -25.43 -7.95
CA TYR A 158 -10.98 -25.71 -9.34
C TYR A 158 -12.10 -25.47 -10.38
N TYR A 159 -13.36 -25.63 -9.99
CA TYR A 159 -14.50 -25.39 -10.88
C TYR A 159 -15.07 -23.96 -10.78
N ASP A 160 -14.52 -23.13 -9.91
CA ASP A 160 -14.95 -21.76 -9.79
C ASP A 160 -14.47 -20.93 -10.98
N THR A 161 -15.10 -19.77 -11.13
CA THR A 161 -14.70 -18.74 -12.08
C THR A 161 -14.17 -17.56 -11.29
N LEU A 162 -12.94 -17.16 -11.57
CA LEU A 162 -12.39 -15.89 -11.08
C LEU A 162 -12.98 -14.74 -11.86
N ILE A 163 -13.47 -13.73 -11.14
CA ILE A 163 -13.93 -12.47 -11.71
C ILE A 163 -12.92 -11.38 -11.33
N LEU A 164 -12.27 -10.82 -12.35
CA LEU A 164 -11.33 -9.72 -12.24
C LEU A 164 -12.02 -8.43 -12.67
N TYR A 165 -12.05 -7.46 -11.77
CA TYR A 165 -12.43 -6.08 -12.03
C TYR A 165 -11.17 -5.26 -12.22
N SER A 166 -11.04 -4.60 -13.37
CA SER A 166 -9.94 -3.68 -13.59
C SER A 166 -10.42 -2.42 -14.28
N SER A 167 -9.82 -1.29 -13.92
CA SER A 167 -10.03 0.00 -14.58
C SER A 167 -8.70 0.70 -14.75
N TRP A 168 -8.58 1.47 -15.83
CA TRP A 168 -7.38 2.20 -16.14
C TRP A 168 -7.70 3.43 -16.98
N TYR A 169 -6.74 4.33 -17.04
CA TYR A 169 -6.76 5.45 -17.94
C TYR A 169 -5.47 5.43 -18.76
N LEU A 170 -5.59 5.12 -20.05
CA LEU A 170 -4.45 5.09 -20.95
C LEU A 170 -4.30 6.47 -21.61
N LEU A 171 -3.21 7.20 -21.31
CA LEU A 171 -2.85 8.36 -22.10
C LEU A 171 -2.19 7.89 -23.39
N HIS A 172 -2.74 8.32 -24.51
CA HIS A 172 -2.12 8.09 -25.82
C HIS A 172 -1.33 9.32 -26.24
N ASN A 173 -0.05 9.12 -26.55
CA ASN A 173 0.69 10.08 -27.36
C ASN A 173 0.79 9.52 -28.80
N SER A 174 0.21 10.26 -29.74
CA SER A 174 0.00 9.86 -31.15
C SER A 174 1.27 9.62 -31.95
N ILE A 175 2.44 9.89 -31.37
CA ILE A 175 3.70 9.91 -32.08
C ILE A 175 4.58 8.67 -31.78
N TYR A 176 4.35 7.91 -30.69
CA TYR A 176 5.40 7.01 -30.19
C TYR A 176 5.03 5.56 -29.82
N GLU A 177 3.76 5.16 -29.67
CA GLU A 177 3.47 3.94 -28.90
C GLU A 177 2.30 3.10 -29.43
N THR A 178 2.55 1.83 -29.77
CA THR A 178 1.53 0.80 -29.59
C THR A 178 1.59 0.36 -28.13
N ALA A 179 0.75 0.99 -27.31
CA ALA A 179 0.54 0.64 -25.93
C ALA A 179 -0.48 -0.50 -25.84
N ASN A 180 -0.12 -1.60 -25.18
CA ASN A 180 -1.01 -2.72 -24.93
C ASN A 180 -1.00 -3.07 -23.45
N LEU A 181 -2.19 -3.28 -22.89
CA LEU A 181 -2.38 -3.89 -21.58
C LEU A 181 -2.73 -5.37 -21.79
N SER A 182 -2.17 -6.24 -20.96
CA SER A 182 -2.59 -7.65 -20.87
C SER A 182 -2.59 -8.11 -19.42
N PHE A 183 -3.39 -9.13 -19.14
CA PHE A 183 -3.46 -9.77 -17.84
C PHE A 183 -2.86 -11.17 -17.94
N GLN A 184 -2.06 -11.53 -16.94
CA GLN A 184 -1.42 -12.84 -16.85
C GLN A 184 -1.77 -13.51 -15.54
N LEU A 185 -2.24 -14.75 -15.62
CA LEU A 185 -2.32 -15.65 -14.48
C LEU A 185 -1.00 -16.40 -14.36
N ARG A 186 -0.37 -16.36 -13.19
CA ARG A 186 0.86 -17.07 -12.89
C ARG A 186 0.73 -18.00 -11.70
N ASP A 187 1.40 -19.14 -11.78
CA ASP A 187 1.52 -20.08 -10.65
C ASP A 187 2.53 -19.57 -9.60
N LYS A 188 2.69 -20.33 -8.51
CA LYS A 188 3.66 -20.04 -7.45
C LYS A 188 5.12 -19.98 -7.91
N ASN A 189 5.44 -20.63 -9.02
CA ASN A 189 6.77 -20.66 -9.64
C ASN A 189 6.95 -19.54 -10.69
N GLN A 190 5.97 -18.63 -10.81
CA GLN A 190 5.94 -17.53 -11.78
C GLN A 190 5.80 -17.98 -13.25
N ASN A 191 5.41 -19.23 -13.50
CA ASN A 191 5.07 -19.69 -14.84
C ASN A 191 3.73 -19.09 -15.28
N ILE A 192 3.63 -18.68 -16.55
CA ILE A 192 2.38 -18.15 -17.11
C ILE A 192 1.46 -19.32 -17.41
N VAL A 193 0.28 -19.33 -16.80
CA VAL A 193 -0.75 -20.36 -17.00
C VAL A 193 -1.87 -19.86 -17.90
N TRP A 194 -2.12 -18.55 -17.91
CA TRP A 194 -3.08 -17.92 -18.80
C TRP A 194 -2.65 -16.49 -19.11
N ILE A 195 -3.01 -16.01 -20.31
CA ILE A 195 -2.82 -14.63 -20.75
C ILE A 195 -4.09 -14.14 -21.45
N SER A 196 -4.49 -12.91 -21.16
CA SER A 196 -5.61 -12.26 -21.86
C SER A 196 -5.23 -11.85 -23.28
N ASP A 197 -6.23 -11.50 -24.07
CA ASP A 197 -6.02 -10.68 -25.25
C ASP A 197 -5.41 -9.31 -24.90
N LEU A 198 -4.85 -8.64 -25.90
CA LEU A 198 -4.27 -7.30 -25.75
C LEU A 198 -5.37 -6.23 -25.78
N PHE A 199 -5.33 -5.32 -24.81
CA PHE A 199 -6.17 -4.13 -24.74
C PHE A 199 -5.38 -2.91 -25.18
N SER A 200 -5.81 -2.21 -26.21
CA SER A 200 -5.12 -1.06 -26.81
C SER A 200 -5.96 0.23 -26.84
N PHE A 201 -6.99 0.30 -25.98
CA PHE A 201 -7.94 1.41 -25.97
C PHE A 201 -7.36 2.66 -25.31
N ILE A 202 -7.47 3.79 -26.02
CA ILE A 202 -7.06 5.11 -25.56
C ILE A 202 -8.15 5.70 -24.66
N GLY A 203 -7.75 6.28 -23.51
CA GLY A 203 -8.65 6.95 -22.58
C GLY A 203 -9.03 6.10 -21.36
N ALA A 204 -10.11 6.50 -20.69
CA ALA A 204 -10.63 5.76 -19.55
C ALA A 204 -11.31 4.48 -20.04
N ASP A 205 -10.95 3.35 -19.45
CA ASP A 205 -11.58 2.07 -19.74
C ASP A 205 -11.69 1.21 -18.47
N SER A 206 -12.54 0.19 -18.54
CA SER A 206 -12.68 -0.82 -17.52
C SER A 206 -13.03 -2.16 -18.16
N CYS A 207 -12.40 -3.23 -17.68
CA CYS A 207 -12.77 -4.57 -18.09
C CYS A 207 -13.23 -5.41 -16.90
N LEU A 208 -14.21 -6.27 -17.18
CA LEU A 208 -14.55 -7.40 -16.35
C LEU A 208 -14.07 -8.65 -17.09
N LEU A 209 -13.11 -9.34 -16.50
CA LEU A 209 -12.57 -10.59 -17.03
C LEU A 209 -13.06 -11.75 -16.17
N SER A 210 -13.56 -12.79 -16.82
CA SER A 210 -14.02 -14.02 -16.16
C SER A 210 -13.17 -15.19 -16.63
N ILE A 211 -12.47 -15.84 -15.70
CA ILE A 211 -11.57 -16.96 -15.99
C ILE A 211 -12.09 -18.20 -15.27
N ASN A 212 -12.54 -19.19 -16.05
CA ASN A 212 -12.96 -20.47 -15.49
C ASN A 212 -11.74 -21.40 -15.38
N PHE A 213 -11.36 -21.75 -14.15
CA PHE A 213 -10.17 -22.55 -13.88
C PHE A 213 -10.25 -23.96 -14.46
N SER A 214 -11.45 -24.52 -14.62
CA SER A 214 -11.63 -25.87 -15.19
C SER A 214 -11.25 -25.97 -16.67
N ILE A 215 -11.12 -24.83 -17.36
CA ILE A 215 -10.67 -24.74 -18.76
C ILE A 215 -9.14 -24.62 -18.83
N LEU A 216 -8.49 -24.29 -17.72
CA LEU A 216 -7.04 -24.17 -17.63
C LEU A 216 -6.43 -25.53 -17.27
N ASP A 217 -5.33 -25.89 -17.93
CA ASP A 217 -4.56 -27.09 -17.60
C ASP A 217 -3.65 -26.81 -16.39
N LEU A 218 -4.27 -26.68 -15.20
CA LEU A 218 -3.59 -26.35 -13.96
C LEU A 218 -3.01 -27.62 -13.32
N GLU A 219 -1.70 -27.68 -13.15
CA GLU A 219 -1.06 -28.72 -12.34
C GLU A 219 -1.28 -28.43 -10.84
N LEU A 220 -2.42 -28.89 -10.31
CA LEU A 220 -2.75 -28.79 -8.89
C LEU A 220 -2.23 -30.01 -8.12
N ASN A 221 -0.91 -30.06 -7.93
CA ASN A 221 -0.22 -31.18 -7.25
C ASN A 221 -0.30 -31.11 -5.71
N GLU A 222 -0.93 -30.07 -5.17
CA GLU A 222 -1.09 -29.80 -3.75
C GLU A 222 -2.56 -29.50 -3.47
N SER A 223 -2.98 -29.64 -2.21
CA SER A 223 -4.36 -29.39 -1.78
C SER A 223 -4.86 -27.99 -2.11
N TYR A 224 -3.93 -27.03 -2.12
CA TYR A 224 -4.11 -25.72 -2.72
C TYR A 224 -2.82 -25.28 -3.39
N ASN A 225 -2.93 -24.45 -4.43
CA ASN A 225 -1.79 -23.76 -5.02
C ASN A 225 -2.02 -22.25 -5.01
N ASN A 226 -0.95 -21.50 -4.74
CA ASN A 226 -0.97 -20.04 -4.79
C ASN A 226 -0.81 -19.59 -6.24
N PHE A 227 -1.62 -18.61 -6.62
CA PHE A 227 -1.58 -17.97 -7.92
C PHE A 227 -1.49 -16.46 -7.77
N SER A 228 -1.10 -15.80 -8.85
CA SER A 228 -1.19 -14.35 -8.95
C SER A 228 -1.75 -13.92 -10.29
N MET A 229 -2.63 -12.91 -10.25
CA MET A 229 -3.05 -12.16 -11.42
C MET A 229 -2.18 -10.93 -11.55
N ILE A 230 -1.56 -10.74 -12.72
CA ILE A 230 -0.64 -9.63 -12.99
C ILE A 230 -1.17 -8.82 -14.17
N ALA A 231 -1.22 -7.50 -14.02
CA ALA A 231 -1.47 -6.59 -15.13
C ALA A 231 -0.13 -6.11 -15.70
N ILE A 232 0.08 -6.34 -17.00
CA ILE A 232 1.30 -5.98 -17.72
C ILE A 232 0.98 -4.94 -18.77
N TYR A 233 1.62 -3.79 -18.63
CA TYR A 233 1.69 -2.77 -19.67
C TYR A 233 2.91 -3.03 -20.55
N SER A 234 2.67 -3.19 -21.85
CA SER A 234 3.72 -3.32 -22.85
C SER A 234 3.66 -2.12 -23.77
N ASN A 235 4.80 -1.48 -23.96
CA ASN A 235 4.94 -0.34 -24.83
C ASN A 235 6.09 -0.58 -25.81
N TYR A 236 5.76 -0.50 -27.09
CA TYR A 236 6.76 -0.52 -28.15
C TYR A 236 7.09 0.90 -28.56
N ASN A 237 8.29 1.32 -28.21
CA ASN A 237 8.82 2.61 -28.63
C ASN A 237 9.38 2.48 -30.05
N THR A 238 8.65 3.03 -31.02
CA THR A 238 9.03 2.97 -32.44
C THR A 238 10.34 3.68 -32.77
N PHE A 239 10.75 4.68 -31.97
CA PHE A 239 11.98 5.44 -32.17
C PHE A 239 13.22 4.70 -31.70
N LEU A 240 13.11 4.02 -30.55
CA LEU A 240 14.21 3.24 -29.97
C LEU A 240 14.24 1.81 -30.50
N ASN A 241 13.15 1.34 -31.14
CA ASN A 241 12.97 -0.06 -31.52
C ASN A 241 13.10 -1.00 -30.30
N GLU A 242 12.54 -0.55 -29.17
CA GLU A 242 12.62 -1.24 -27.88
C GLU A 242 11.22 -1.52 -27.34
N ASN A 243 11.07 -2.71 -26.74
CA ASN A 243 9.89 -3.08 -25.96
C ASN A 243 10.21 -2.86 -24.48
N SER A 244 9.38 -2.05 -23.82
CA SER A 244 9.36 -1.97 -22.38
C SER A 244 8.13 -2.69 -21.84
N THR A 245 8.31 -3.44 -20.76
CA THR A 245 7.22 -4.07 -20.03
C THR A 245 7.24 -3.62 -18.58
N THR A 246 6.10 -3.15 -18.10
CA THR A 246 5.92 -2.67 -16.73
C THR A 246 4.79 -3.44 -16.09
N ILE A 247 5.04 -3.98 -14.90
CA ILE A 247 3.99 -4.56 -14.06
C ILE A 247 3.25 -3.41 -13.39
N LEU A 248 1.95 -3.26 -13.67
CA LEU A 248 1.13 -2.20 -13.10
C LEU A 248 0.60 -2.57 -11.71
N ASN A 249 0.20 -3.84 -11.54
CA ASN A 249 -0.35 -4.37 -10.30
C ASN A 249 -0.28 -5.90 -10.29
N GLN A 250 -0.33 -6.48 -9.09
CA GLN A 250 -0.36 -7.92 -8.86
C GLN A 250 -1.27 -8.23 -7.67
N VAL A 251 -2.19 -9.18 -7.86
CA VAL A 251 -3.09 -9.67 -6.82
C VAL A 251 -2.87 -11.17 -6.65
N PHE A 252 -2.81 -11.65 -5.40
CA PHE A 252 -2.58 -13.05 -5.05
C PHE A 252 -3.87 -13.72 -4.60
N PHE A 253 -3.99 -15.01 -4.87
CA PHE A 253 -5.13 -15.83 -4.44
C PHE A 253 -4.77 -17.32 -4.44
N GLN A 254 -5.69 -18.15 -3.93
CA GLN A 254 -5.51 -19.60 -3.84
C GLN A 254 -6.53 -20.35 -4.68
N ILE A 255 -6.09 -21.42 -5.35
CA ILE A 255 -6.97 -22.39 -6.02
C ILE A 255 -6.82 -23.74 -5.33
N PHE A 256 -7.94 -24.29 -4.87
CA PHE A 256 -8.05 -25.62 -4.27
C PHE A 256 -8.23 -26.69 -5.35
N SER A 257 -7.61 -27.86 -5.14
CA SER A 257 -7.59 -28.94 -6.11
C SER A 257 -9.00 -29.50 -6.40
N LYS A 258 -9.17 -30.07 -7.60
CA LYS A 258 -10.41 -30.70 -8.06
C LYS A 258 -10.91 -31.84 -7.14
N ASN A 259 -10.00 -32.45 -6.39
CA ASN A 259 -10.28 -33.63 -5.57
C ASN A 259 -10.37 -33.30 -4.08
N ASP A 260 -10.18 -32.05 -3.67
CA ASP A 260 -10.16 -31.71 -2.25
C ASP A 260 -11.51 -31.21 -1.75
N PHE A 261 -12.02 -31.97 -0.77
CA PHE A 261 -12.90 -31.63 0.32
C PHE A 261 -13.52 -30.22 0.31
N LYS A 262 -14.86 -30.18 0.19
CA LYS A 262 -15.61 -28.95 0.47
C LYS A 262 -16.72 -29.23 1.47
N ILE A 263 -16.72 -28.46 2.56
CA ILE A 263 -17.90 -28.30 3.40
C ILE A 263 -18.49 -26.93 3.11
N ASP A 264 -19.72 -26.91 2.60
CA ASP A 264 -20.55 -25.71 2.67
C ASP A 264 -21.30 -25.77 4.00
N LEU A 265 -20.78 -25.07 5.01
CA LEU A 265 -21.49 -24.80 6.25
C LEU A 265 -22.53 -23.71 5.97
N PHE A 266 -23.81 -23.98 6.20
CA PHE A 266 -24.83 -22.94 6.00
C PHE A 266 -25.16 -22.18 7.28
N ASP A 267 -24.97 -22.83 8.44
CA ASP A 267 -25.29 -22.30 9.75
C ASP A 267 -24.57 -23.13 10.82
N LEU A 268 -23.97 -22.41 11.77
CA LEU A 268 -23.60 -22.91 13.08
C LEU A 268 -24.11 -21.85 14.06
N SER A 269 -25.20 -22.16 14.75
CA SER A 269 -25.84 -21.27 15.70
C SER A 269 -26.16 -21.97 17.03
N THR A 270 -26.41 -21.16 18.05
CA THR A 270 -26.96 -21.62 19.34
C THR A 270 -28.28 -20.92 19.60
N ASP A 271 -29.14 -21.51 20.44
CA ASP A 271 -30.43 -20.90 20.81
C ASP A 271 -30.28 -19.51 21.44
N LYS A 272 -29.15 -19.26 22.11
CA LYS A 272 -28.77 -17.96 22.67
C LYS A 272 -27.25 -17.83 22.83
N ILE A 273 -26.77 -16.62 23.18
CA ILE A 273 -25.33 -16.33 23.37
C ILE A 273 -24.91 -16.19 24.84
N GLU A 274 -25.86 -16.23 25.76
CA GLU A 274 -25.63 -16.10 27.21
C GLU A 274 -26.38 -17.21 27.96
N TYR A 275 -25.66 -17.94 28.80
CA TYR A 275 -26.16 -19.07 29.57
C TYR A 275 -25.77 -18.96 31.04
N TYR A 276 -26.55 -19.59 31.91
CA TYR A 276 -26.18 -19.88 33.29
C TYR A 276 -25.63 -21.30 33.40
N HIS A 277 -24.74 -21.56 34.36
CA HIS A 277 -24.04 -22.85 34.50
C HIS A 277 -24.93 -24.11 34.56
N TYR A 278 -26.24 -23.96 34.85
CA TYR A 278 -27.21 -25.06 35.00
C TYR A 278 -28.04 -25.29 33.74
N GLU A 279 -27.86 -24.46 32.71
CA GLU A 279 -28.61 -24.53 31.47
C GLU A 279 -28.00 -25.52 30.48
N THR A 280 -28.72 -25.73 29.39
CA THR A 280 -28.32 -26.54 28.26
C THR A 280 -28.08 -25.60 27.08
N ILE A 281 -26.97 -25.79 26.37
CA ILE A 281 -26.73 -25.14 25.08
C ILE A 281 -27.42 -26.00 24.02
N GLU A 282 -28.37 -25.43 23.30
CA GLU A 282 -28.90 -26.03 22.08
C GLU A 282 -28.07 -25.51 20.89
N ILE A 283 -27.40 -26.43 20.18
CA ILE A 283 -26.54 -26.13 19.04
C ILE A 283 -27.26 -26.60 17.78
N HIS A 284 -27.46 -25.68 16.85
CA HIS A 284 -27.98 -25.93 15.51
C HIS A 284 -26.81 -25.85 14.52
N ALA A 285 -26.63 -26.88 13.71
CA ALA A 285 -25.56 -26.91 12.72
C ALA A 285 -26.05 -27.60 11.46
N ASN A 286 -25.87 -26.96 10.31
CA ASN A 286 -26.20 -27.56 9.03
C ASN A 286 -25.05 -27.39 8.02
N TRP A 287 -24.77 -28.46 7.28
CA TRP A 287 -23.69 -28.45 6.32
C TRP A 287 -23.97 -29.40 5.16
N THR A 288 -23.43 -29.07 3.99
CA THR A 288 -23.28 -30.01 2.89
C THR A 288 -21.83 -30.38 2.73
N TYR A 289 -21.56 -31.67 2.66
CA TYR A 289 -20.25 -32.22 2.39
C TYR A 289 -20.14 -32.65 0.93
N TYR A 290 -19.12 -32.17 0.23
CA TYR A 290 -18.77 -32.55 -1.13
C TYR A 290 -17.40 -33.21 -1.11
N TYR A 291 -17.33 -34.40 -1.69
CA TYR A 291 -16.14 -35.22 -1.60
C TYR A 291 -16.03 -36.18 -2.80
N SER A 292 -14.81 -36.56 -3.19
CA SER A 292 -14.54 -37.63 -4.17
C SER A 292 -14.96 -39.01 -3.63
N GLU A 293 -14.85 -40.10 -4.36
CA GLU A 293 -15.39 -41.39 -3.87
C GLU A 293 -14.47 -42.10 -2.85
N ASP A 294 -13.27 -41.57 -2.55
CA ASP A 294 -12.18 -42.34 -1.92
C ASP A 294 -11.70 -41.88 -0.50
N GLU A 295 -11.78 -40.60 -0.16
CA GLU A 295 -11.65 -39.95 1.16
C GLU A 295 -12.82 -40.19 2.14
N ILE A 296 -12.72 -41.08 3.13
CA ILE A 296 -13.73 -41.08 4.21
C ILE A 296 -13.24 -40.10 5.31
N GLY A 297 -14.18 -39.34 5.84
CA GLY A 297 -13.94 -38.39 6.92
C GLY A 297 -15.19 -38.24 7.77
N PHE A 298 -15.10 -37.44 8.81
CA PHE A 298 -16.25 -37.18 9.68
C PHE A 298 -16.21 -35.76 10.24
N VAL A 299 -17.39 -35.27 10.62
CA VAL A 299 -17.56 -33.98 11.28
C VAL A 299 -17.76 -34.20 12.77
N GLN A 300 -17.19 -33.33 13.59
CA GLN A 300 -17.51 -33.22 15.01
C GLN A 300 -17.71 -31.76 15.40
N ILE A 301 -18.60 -31.53 16.36
CA ILE A 301 -18.74 -30.25 17.04
C ILE A 301 -18.06 -30.36 18.39
N GLN A 302 -17.24 -29.38 18.73
CA GLN A 302 -16.55 -29.31 20.02
C GLN A 302 -16.86 -27.99 20.72
N ILE A 303 -16.92 -28.06 22.05
CA ILE A 303 -17.00 -26.89 22.92
C ILE A 303 -15.65 -26.74 23.59
N LEU A 304 -15.03 -25.57 23.46
CA LEU A 304 -13.72 -25.25 24.02
C LEU A 304 -13.82 -24.06 24.96
N ASN A 305 -12.92 -23.97 25.93
CA ASN A 305 -12.75 -22.74 26.71
C ASN A 305 -11.81 -21.74 26.03
N GLU A 306 -11.60 -20.56 26.62
CA GLU A 306 -10.70 -19.52 26.10
C GLU A 306 -9.26 -20.00 25.79
N PRO A 307 -8.60 -20.82 26.64
CA PRO A 307 -7.32 -21.45 26.29
C PRO A 307 -7.34 -22.44 25.11
N GLY A 308 -8.51 -22.80 24.59
CA GLY A 308 -8.68 -23.83 23.56
C GLY A 308 -8.67 -25.26 24.10
N LEU A 309 -8.92 -25.47 25.40
CA LEU A 309 -9.10 -26.82 25.94
C LEU A 309 -10.50 -27.33 25.59
N ILE A 310 -10.55 -28.54 25.03
CA ILE A 310 -11.79 -29.22 24.66
C ILE A 310 -12.53 -29.65 25.92
N LEU A 311 -13.74 -29.13 26.12
CA LEU A 311 -14.62 -29.44 27.25
C LEU A 311 -15.66 -30.52 26.91
N TRP A 312 -16.04 -30.59 25.63
CA TRP A 312 -17.00 -31.55 25.10
C TRP A 312 -16.80 -31.75 23.59
N THR A 313 -17.09 -32.96 23.13
CA THR A 313 -17.01 -33.37 21.72
C THR A 313 -18.25 -34.17 21.38
N SER A 314 -18.88 -33.87 20.24
CA SER A 314 -19.99 -34.65 19.72
C SER A 314 -19.53 -36.04 19.30
N GLN A 315 -20.49 -36.94 19.03
CA GLN A 315 -20.16 -38.15 18.27
C GLN A 315 -19.65 -37.77 16.87
N GLU A 316 -19.00 -38.73 16.22
CA GLU A 316 -18.59 -38.63 14.83
C GLU A 316 -19.82 -38.70 13.92
N TYR A 317 -19.93 -37.75 13.01
CA TYR A 317 -20.95 -37.78 11.95
C TYR A 317 -20.27 -38.23 10.66
N PRO A 318 -20.36 -39.54 10.33
CA PRO A 318 -19.65 -40.12 9.19
C PRO A 318 -20.18 -39.52 7.90
N ASN A 319 -19.27 -39.19 7.00
CA ASN A 319 -19.64 -38.50 5.78
C ASN A 319 -20.16 -39.42 4.71
N ARG A 320 -21.43 -39.27 4.35
CA ARG A 320 -22.02 -39.92 3.17
C ARG A 320 -22.84 -38.91 2.39
N SER A 321 -22.16 -38.09 1.59
CA SER A 321 -22.68 -37.34 0.42
C SER A 321 -24.08 -36.73 0.51
N SER A 322 -24.50 -36.22 1.67
CA SER A 322 -25.83 -35.64 1.86
C SER A 322 -25.77 -34.40 2.74
N TYR A 323 -26.70 -33.47 2.50
CA TYR A 323 -27.02 -32.40 3.43
C TYR A 323 -27.28 -32.98 4.82
N VAL A 324 -26.58 -32.45 5.83
CA VAL A 324 -26.77 -32.80 7.24
C VAL A 324 -27.36 -31.59 7.95
N ASP A 325 -28.43 -31.82 8.69
CA ASP A 325 -29.07 -30.85 9.58
C ASP A 325 -29.11 -31.45 10.98
N LEU A 326 -28.43 -30.81 11.92
CA LEU A 326 -28.12 -31.35 13.22
C LEU A 326 -28.57 -30.40 14.34
N ASN A 327 -29.36 -30.94 15.27
CA ASN A 327 -29.71 -30.27 16.52
C ASN A 327 -29.13 -31.06 17.69
N LEU A 328 -28.26 -30.42 18.48
CA LEU A 328 -27.60 -30.99 19.63
C LEU A 328 -28.01 -30.26 20.91
N ASN A 329 -28.15 -31.00 22.00
CA ASN A 329 -28.40 -30.45 23.31
C ASN A 329 -27.26 -30.84 24.25
N VAL A 330 -26.49 -29.85 24.71
CA VAL A 330 -25.34 -30.06 25.59
C VAL A 330 -25.58 -29.40 26.94
N SER A 331 -25.83 -30.20 27.98
CA SER A 331 -25.98 -29.66 29.34
C SER A 331 -24.63 -29.19 29.87
N LEU A 332 -24.55 -27.95 30.34
CA LEU A 332 -23.34 -27.37 30.92
C LEU A 332 -22.85 -28.13 32.15
N SER A 333 -23.76 -28.79 32.86
CA SER A 333 -23.44 -29.65 34.01
C SER A 333 -22.65 -30.91 33.65
N TYR A 334 -22.61 -31.30 32.37
CA TYR A 334 -21.85 -32.45 31.88
C TYR A 334 -20.52 -32.07 31.23
N LEU A 335 -20.19 -30.78 31.16
CA LEU A 335 -18.87 -30.35 30.71
C LEU A 335 -17.83 -30.74 31.76
N ASN A 336 -16.69 -31.26 31.31
CA ASN A 336 -15.56 -31.57 32.20
C ASN A 336 -14.79 -30.29 32.57
N TYR A 337 -15.50 -29.31 33.14
CA TYR A 337 -14.99 -27.98 33.43
C TYR A 337 -15.64 -27.43 34.70
N THR A 338 -14.82 -26.86 35.59
CA THR A 338 -15.32 -26.11 36.75
C THR A 338 -15.29 -24.63 36.40
N PHE A 339 -16.46 -24.00 36.40
CA PHE A 339 -16.59 -22.57 36.16
C PHE A 339 -16.20 -21.81 37.44
N GLU A 340 -14.96 -21.34 37.51
CA GLU A 340 -14.43 -20.65 38.70
C GLU A 340 -14.62 -19.13 38.63
N ARG A 341 -14.90 -18.58 37.44
CA ARG A 341 -15.04 -17.13 37.23
C ARG A 341 -16.51 -16.71 37.28
N PRO A 342 -16.83 -15.45 37.61
CA PRO A 342 -18.19 -14.92 37.50
C PRO A 342 -18.78 -15.07 36.07
N GLN A 343 -17.89 -15.01 35.08
CA GLN A 343 -18.19 -15.19 33.67
C GLN A 343 -17.05 -15.96 33.02
N ASP A 344 -17.39 -17.01 32.28
CA ASP A 344 -16.50 -17.75 31.39
C ASP A 344 -16.99 -17.61 29.93
N VAL A 345 -16.08 -17.78 28.97
CA VAL A 345 -16.41 -17.76 27.53
C VAL A 345 -16.05 -19.12 26.95
N LEU A 346 -17.01 -19.70 26.23
CA LEU A 346 -16.83 -20.94 25.49
C LEU A 346 -16.94 -20.68 23.99
N ASP A 347 -16.11 -21.36 23.22
CA ASP A 347 -16.16 -21.43 21.76
C ASP A 347 -16.88 -22.72 21.35
N VAL A 348 -17.97 -22.63 20.60
CA VAL A 348 -18.57 -23.76 19.88
C VAL A 348 -18.01 -23.77 18.48
N LYS A 349 -17.34 -24.87 18.10
CA LYS A 349 -16.64 -25.00 16.81
C LYS A 349 -16.97 -26.31 16.13
N LEU A 350 -17.06 -26.27 14.81
CA LEU A 350 -17.18 -27.44 13.96
C LEU A 350 -15.80 -27.80 13.40
N TYR A 351 -15.45 -29.08 13.46
CA TYR A 351 -14.18 -29.64 13.02
C TYR A 351 -14.42 -30.78 12.04
N ILE A 352 -13.48 -30.97 11.13
CA ILE A 352 -13.47 -32.02 10.13
C ILE A 352 -12.23 -32.85 10.36
N PHE A 353 -12.40 -34.17 10.35
CA PHE A 353 -11.34 -35.13 10.53
C PHE A 353 -11.32 -36.10 9.35
N ASN A 354 -10.13 -36.57 9.00
CA ASN A 354 -9.98 -37.71 8.11
C ASN A 354 -10.23 -39.03 8.88
N ASP A 355 -10.23 -40.15 8.17
CA ASP A 355 -10.40 -41.49 8.78
C ASP A 355 -9.37 -41.84 9.86
N ASP A 356 -8.16 -41.27 9.77
CA ASP A 356 -7.10 -41.48 10.75
C ASP A 356 -7.31 -40.65 12.04
N GLY A 357 -8.37 -39.83 12.08
CA GLY A 357 -8.68 -38.94 13.18
C GLY A 357 -7.76 -37.70 13.24
N GLU A 358 -6.99 -37.45 12.19
CA GLU A 358 -6.23 -36.22 12.05
C GLU A 358 -7.17 -35.09 11.63
N GLN A 359 -7.05 -33.97 12.34
CA GLN A 359 -7.84 -32.78 12.01
C GLN A 359 -7.40 -32.28 10.63
N MET A 360 -8.31 -32.38 9.67
CA MET A 360 -8.15 -31.77 8.37
C MET A 360 -8.19 -30.26 8.58
N VAL A 361 -7.18 -29.56 8.07
CA VAL A 361 -6.88 -28.14 8.30
C VAL A 361 -8.14 -27.26 8.38
N SER A 362 -8.11 -26.23 9.24
CA SER A 362 -9.23 -25.37 9.66
C SER A 362 -9.89 -24.55 8.54
N PHE A 363 -10.56 -25.21 7.59
CA PHE A 363 -11.03 -24.58 6.37
C PHE A 363 -12.22 -23.63 6.56
N TYR A 364 -12.96 -23.72 7.67
CA TYR A 364 -13.96 -22.76 8.07
C TYR A 364 -14.06 -22.79 9.59
N GLN A 365 -13.43 -21.83 10.28
CA GLN A 365 -13.61 -21.69 11.73
C GLN A 365 -14.73 -20.69 11.99
N GLU A 366 -15.96 -21.03 11.58
CA GLU A 366 -17.10 -20.38 12.22
C GLU A 366 -17.12 -20.87 13.67
N SER A 367 -16.90 -19.92 14.57
CA SER A 367 -16.96 -20.16 16.00
C SER A 367 -18.05 -19.30 16.60
N ILE A 368 -18.96 -19.91 17.33
CA ILE A 368 -19.89 -19.16 18.16
C ILE A 368 -19.26 -18.98 19.52
N ARG A 369 -19.21 -17.73 19.99
CA ARG A 369 -18.83 -17.43 21.37
C ARG A 369 -20.07 -17.33 22.24
N VAL A 370 -20.13 -18.17 23.26
CA VAL A 370 -21.18 -18.13 24.28
C VAL A 370 -20.58 -17.76 25.63
N LYS A 371 -21.31 -16.96 26.42
CA LYS A 371 -20.90 -16.56 27.77
C LYS A 371 -21.64 -17.40 28.80
N ILE A 372 -20.91 -17.90 29.79
CA ILE A 372 -21.47 -18.69 30.89
C ILE A 372 -21.33 -17.91 32.20
N PHE A 373 -22.44 -17.69 32.89
CA PHE A 373 -22.48 -17.02 34.20
C PHE A 373 -22.64 -18.05 35.33
N THR A 374 -21.76 -17.96 36.35
CA THR A 374 -21.72 -18.90 37.49
C THR A 374 -22.67 -18.58 38.62
N SER A 375 -23.16 -17.35 38.66
CA SER A 375 -24.23 -16.95 39.56
C SER A 375 -25.23 -16.14 38.77
N GLY A 376 -26.52 -16.39 38.98
CA GLY A 376 -27.55 -15.43 38.64
C GLY A 376 -27.27 -14.15 39.42
N VAL A 377 -26.53 -13.20 38.83
CA VAL A 377 -26.54 -11.83 39.31
C VAL A 377 -27.94 -11.34 38.99
N TYR A 378 -28.87 -11.58 39.91
CA TYR A 378 -30.12 -10.85 39.93
C TYR A 378 -29.72 -9.38 40.05
N ASN A 379 -29.78 -8.67 38.92
CA ASN A 379 -29.77 -7.21 38.94
C ASN A 379 -31.03 -6.78 39.68
N PHE A 380 -30.97 -6.76 41.02
CA PHE A 380 -31.92 -6.03 41.83
C PHE A 380 -31.66 -4.55 41.56
N SER A 381 -32.39 -3.98 40.60
CA SER A 381 -32.55 -2.55 40.52
C SER A 381 -33.42 -2.13 41.71
N VAL A 382 -32.78 -1.82 42.83
CA VAL A 382 -33.46 -1.12 43.92
C VAL A 382 -33.76 0.28 43.42
N GLN A 383 -35.00 0.52 42.98
CA GLN A 383 -35.52 1.87 42.83
C GLN A 383 -35.63 2.48 44.23
N LEU A 384 -34.59 3.21 44.65
CA LEU A 384 -34.64 4.01 45.86
C LEU A 384 -35.67 5.12 45.67
N ASN A 385 -36.87 4.91 46.22
CA ASN A 385 -37.84 5.97 46.36
C ASN A 385 -37.33 6.93 47.45
N LYS A 386 -37.18 8.21 47.11
CA LYS A 386 -36.35 9.19 47.83
C LYS A 386 -36.90 9.62 49.21
N ASP A 387 -38.04 9.09 49.63
CA ASP A 387 -38.78 9.56 50.80
C ASP A 387 -38.97 8.46 51.85
N THR A 388 -37.90 8.01 52.50
CA THR A 388 -37.86 7.57 53.91
C THR A 388 -36.49 7.00 54.26
N TYR A 389 -35.62 7.82 54.85
CA TYR A 389 -34.45 7.33 55.59
C TYR A 389 -34.85 7.15 57.06
N GLN A 390 -34.95 5.91 57.52
CA GLN A 390 -34.62 5.56 58.90
C GLN A 390 -33.53 4.51 58.89
N TYR A 391 -32.38 4.89 59.45
CA TYR A 391 -31.26 4.01 59.72
C TYR A 391 -31.70 2.90 60.67
N HIS A 392 -31.66 1.66 60.19
CA HIS A 392 -31.41 0.52 61.06
C HIS A 392 -30.28 -0.30 60.44
N ASP A 393 -29.12 -0.23 61.10
CA ASP A 393 -28.03 -1.18 60.93
C ASP A 393 -28.56 -2.59 61.24
N THR A 394 -28.47 -3.48 60.26
CA THR A 394 -28.10 -4.91 60.32
C THR A 394 -28.86 -5.71 59.26
N CYS A 395 -28.13 -6.31 58.32
CA CYS A 395 -28.52 -7.59 57.72
C CYS A 395 -27.25 -8.44 57.56
N TYR A 396 -27.29 -9.61 58.19
CA TYR A 396 -26.42 -10.75 57.91
C TYR A 396 -27.06 -11.56 56.77
N LEU A 397 -26.21 -11.92 55.79
CA LEU A 397 -26.39 -12.82 54.64
C LEU A 397 -27.50 -12.50 53.63
#